data_AF-A0A2G6KFT9-F1
#
_entry.id   AF-A0A2G6KFT9-F1
#
_cell.length_a   1.000
_cell.length_b   1.000
_cell.length_c   1.000
_cell.angle_alpha   90.00
_cell.angle_beta   90.00
_cell.angle_gamma   90.00
#
_symmetry.space_group_name_H-M   'P 1'
#
loop_
_entity.id
_entity.type
_entity.pdbx_description
1 polymer ?
#
loop_
_entity_poly.entity_id
_entity_poly.type
_entity_poly.pdbx_seq_one_letter_code
_entity_poly.pdbx_strand_id
1 'polypeptide(L)'
;MEFFIRPNNAEEGYPRKQQRYMEFLQQFERKNHPDLFAYFGADFFHDGEITAMGFQNAMQALFMRISCPNIKRYDSERTSKYIEPVWFTCFFYGVAALNMETRRLDPANNPLAGDDESVIFLESEINSLNDDLSHYSSLYNEEFCSLLVKTLPVQRNFSIIFTNVIVEPEEPAAFELLRHHNDYHVPLFS
;
A
#
# COMPACT_ATOMS: atom_id res chain seq x y z
N MET A 1 -11.06 -7.76 12.07
CA MET A 1 -10.98 -6.34 11.68
C MET A 1 -11.55 -6.24 10.27
N GLU A 2 -12.56 -5.42 10.04
CA GLU A 2 -13.17 -5.27 8.70
C GLU A 2 -12.59 -4.04 8.01
N PHE A 3 -12.17 -4.18 6.76
CA PHE A 3 -11.77 -3.05 5.92
C PHE A 3 -12.99 -2.16 5.61
N PHE A 4 -12.77 -0.85 5.69
CA PHE A 4 -13.59 0.17 5.06
C PHE A 4 -13.73 -0.07 3.54
N ILE A 5 -12.72 -0.61 2.84
CA ILE A 5 -12.68 -0.54 1.37
C ILE A 5 -13.37 -1.72 0.64
N ARG A 6 -13.24 -3.03 0.98
CA ARG A 6 -14.00 -4.08 0.23
C ARG A 6 -14.05 -5.52 0.82
N PRO A 7 -15.17 -6.24 0.68
CA PRO A 7 -15.21 -7.66 0.33
C PRO A 7 -15.38 -7.83 -1.19
N ASN A 8 -14.91 -8.96 -1.75
CA ASN A 8 -14.74 -9.26 -3.18
C ASN A 8 -16.01 -9.27 -4.07
N ASN A 9 -17.17 -8.81 -3.59
CA ASN A 9 -18.43 -8.86 -4.34
C ASN A 9 -18.94 -7.46 -4.65
N ALA A 10 -19.27 -7.22 -5.93
CA ALA A 10 -19.81 -5.99 -6.49
C ALA A 10 -21.27 -5.72 -6.03
N GLU A 11 -21.52 -5.71 -4.72
CA GLU A 11 -22.80 -5.30 -4.15
C GLU A 11 -22.83 -3.78 -3.96
N GLU A 12 -24.04 -3.20 -4.02
CA GLU A 12 -24.41 -1.78 -4.03
C GLU A 12 -23.85 -0.92 -2.87
N GLY A 13 -23.03 -1.48 -1.97
CA GLY A 13 -22.38 -0.80 -0.84
C GLY A 13 -20.96 -0.29 -1.12
N TYR A 14 -20.29 -0.71 -2.19
CA TYR A 14 -18.89 -0.34 -2.44
C TYR A 14 -18.65 1.17 -2.63
N PRO A 15 -19.43 1.88 -3.48
CA PRO A 15 -19.22 3.33 -3.68
C PRO A 15 -19.37 4.13 -2.38
N ARG A 16 -20.30 3.72 -1.50
CA ARG A 16 -20.52 4.38 -0.20
C ARG A 16 -19.37 4.14 0.77
N LYS A 17 -18.81 2.94 0.77
CA LYS A 17 -17.66 2.55 1.59
C LYS A 17 -16.40 3.31 1.19
N GLN A 18 -16.11 3.36 -0.11
CA GLN A 18 -15.02 4.15 -0.66
C GLN A 18 -15.20 5.65 -0.38
N GLN A 19 -16.42 6.18 -0.55
CA GLN A 19 -16.72 7.57 -0.22
C GLN A 19 -16.44 7.88 1.26
N ARG A 20 -16.89 7.03 2.19
CA ARG A 20 -16.62 7.20 3.63
C ARG A 20 -15.14 7.16 3.95
N TYR A 21 -14.38 6.28 3.30
CA TYR A 21 -12.93 6.23 3.48
C TYR A 21 -12.27 7.51 2.97
N MET A 22 -12.70 8.05 1.84
CA MET A 22 -12.20 9.33 1.33
C MET A 22 -12.55 10.49 2.26
N GLU A 23 -13.77 10.54 2.80
CA GLU A 23 -14.20 11.52 3.82
C GLU A 23 -13.38 11.38 5.11
N PHE A 24 -13.00 10.15 5.49
CA PHE A 24 -12.12 9.89 6.62
C PHE A 24 -10.69 10.40 6.36
N LEU A 25 -10.11 10.13 5.18
CA LEU A 25 -8.78 10.62 4.82
C LEU A 25 -8.68 12.15 4.75
N GLN A 26 -9.78 12.86 4.53
CA GLN A 26 -9.81 14.33 4.54
C GLN A 26 -9.52 14.94 5.92
N GLN A 27 -9.56 14.14 6.99
CA GLN A 27 -9.32 14.61 8.36
C GLN A 27 -7.83 14.76 8.69
N PHE A 28 -6.93 14.23 7.85
CA PHE A 28 -5.49 14.19 8.11
C PHE A 28 -4.72 15.24 7.29
N GLU A 29 -3.69 15.84 7.90
CA GLU A 29 -2.82 16.79 7.21
C GLU A 29 -1.82 16.07 6.28
N ARG A 30 -2.16 15.99 4.99
CA ARG A 30 -1.36 15.28 3.97
C ARG A 30 0.09 15.77 3.83
N LYS A 31 0.33 17.06 4.10
CA LYS A 31 1.65 17.70 3.95
C LYS A 31 2.74 17.07 4.84
N ASN A 32 2.35 16.42 5.93
CA ASN A 32 3.29 15.79 6.87
C ASN A 32 3.74 14.41 6.40
N HIS A 33 2.94 13.73 5.57
CA HIS A 33 3.21 12.38 5.06
C HIS A 33 2.87 12.26 3.57
N PRO A 34 3.52 13.05 2.69
CA PRO A 34 3.12 13.17 1.28
C PRO A 34 3.12 11.82 0.56
N ASP A 35 4.14 10.99 0.78
CA ASP A 35 4.27 9.67 0.14
C ASP A 35 3.21 8.68 0.62
N LEU A 36 2.85 8.73 1.91
CA LEU A 36 1.80 7.86 2.45
C LEU A 36 0.50 8.06 1.68
N PHE A 37 0.07 9.32 1.55
CA PHE A 37 -1.17 9.63 0.84
C PHE A 37 -1.02 9.42 -0.66
N ALA A 38 0.06 9.90 -1.27
CA ALA A 38 0.26 9.84 -2.73
C ALA A 38 0.23 8.40 -3.28
N TYR A 39 0.85 7.46 -2.57
CA TYR A 39 1.03 6.09 -3.05
C TYR A 39 0.09 5.06 -2.41
N PHE A 40 -0.37 5.27 -1.17
CA PHE A 40 -1.27 4.32 -0.48
C PHE A 40 -2.71 4.84 -0.29
N GLY A 41 -2.98 6.10 -0.66
CA GLY A 41 -4.34 6.68 -0.62
C GLY A 41 -5.20 6.34 -1.84
N ALA A 42 -4.61 5.74 -2.88
CA ALA A 42 -5.26 5.41 -4.15
C ALA A 42 -4.85 4.01 -4.65
N ASP A 43 -5.28 3.67 -5.85
CA ASP A 43 -5.03 2.39 -6.51
C ASP A 43 -3.59 2.25 -7.06
N PHE A 44 -2.62 3.04 -6.59
CA PHE A 44 -1.27 3.07 -7.18
C PHE A 44 -0.61 1.69 -7.19
N PHE A 45 -0.63 1.01 -6.05
CA PHE A 45 -0.07 -0.33 -5.89
C PHE A 45 -1.09 -1.47 -6.04
N HIS A 46 -2.35 -1.20 -6.42
CA HIS A 46 -3.36 -2.25 -6.61
C HIS A 46 -2.88 -3.28 -7.64
N ASP A 47 -3.03 -4.56 -7.32
CA ASP A 47 -2.49 -5.69 -8.10
C ASP A 47 -0.95 -5.73 -8.22
N GLY A 48 -0.26 -4.90 -7.44
CA GLY A 48 1.20 -4.86 -7.37
C GLY A 48 1.79 -6.07 -6.66
N GLU A 49 2.88 -6.60 -7.20
CA GLU A 49 3.58 -7.73 -6.59
C GLU A 49 4.54 -7.24 -5.49
N ILE A 50 4.37 -7.78 -4.27
CA ILE A 50 5.29 -7.62 -3.15
C ILE A 50 6.32 -8.74 -3.22
N THR A 51 7.56 -8.39 -3.59
CA THR A 51 8.64 -9.38 -3.76
C THR A 51 9.57 -9.47 -2.55
N ALA A 52 9.57 -8.46 -1.68
CA ALA A 52 10.38 -8.49 -0.47
C ALA A 52 9.79 -7.61 0.63
N MET A 53 9.97 -8.05 1.88
CA MET A 53 9.73 -7.24 3.07
C MET A 53 10.76 -7.62 4.13
N GLY A 54 11.34 -6.64 4.81
CA GLY A 54 12.34 -6.90 5.85
C GLY A 54 12.82 -5.65 6.55
N PHE A 55 13.68 -5.82 7.54
CA PHE A 55 14.30 -4.70 8.24
C PHE A 55 15.70 -4.44 7.68
N GLN A 56 16.00 -3.18 7.36
CA GLN A 56 17.33 -2.74 6.93
C GLN A 56 18.03 -1.95 8.06
N ASN A 57 19.37 -1.87 8.01
CA ASN A 57 20.20 -1.00 8.86
C ASN A 57 19.90 -1.11 10.36
N ALA A 58 20.10 -2.29 10.95
CA ALA A 58 19.87 -2.52 12.39
C ALA A 58 18.46 -2.14 12.87
N MET A 59 17.44 -2.49 12.08
CA MET A 59 16.01 -2.24 12.37
C MET A 59 15.57 -0.77 12.32
N GLN A 60 16.35 0.11 11.68
CA GLN A 60 15.97 1.52 11.53
C GLN A 60 14.78 1.73 10.60
N ALA A 61 14.61 0.85 9.61
CA ALA A 61 13.50 0.92 8.68
C ALA A 61 13.01 -0.47 8.30
N LEU A 62 11.69 -0.63 8.23
CA LEU A 62 11.06 -1.72 7.49
C LEU A 62 11.00 -1.31 6.02
N PHE A 63 11.51 -2.14 5.13
CA PHE A 63 11.35 -1.95 3.69
C PHE A 63 10.32 -2.92 3.12
N MET A 64 9.62 -2.48 2.07
CA MET A 64 8.73 -3.30 1.24
C MET A 64 9.03 -3.01 -0.23
N ARG A 65 9.37 -4.04 -1.00
CA ARG A 65 9.56 -3.94 -2.45
C ARG A 65 8.28 -4.34 -3.14
N ILE A 66 7.73 -3.45 -3.95
CA ILE A 66 6.41 -3.60 -4.55
C ILE A 66 6.39 -3.05 -5.98
N SER A 67 5.67 -3.70 -6.90
CA SER A 67 5.46 -3.18 -8.25
C SER A 67 4.20 -2.32 -8.38
N CYS A 68 4.21 -1.38 -9.32
CA CYS A 68 3.08 -0.56 -9.74
C CYS A 68 2.66 -0.98 -11.16
N PRO A 69 1.59 -1.78 -11.32
CA PRO A 69 1.09 -2.19 -12.63
C PRO A 69 0.13 -1.17 -13.26
N ASN A 70 -0.30 -0.15 -12.50
CA ASN A 70 -1.41 0.73 -12.88
C ASN A 70 -1.04 1.96 -13.70
N ILE A 71 0.22 2.07 -14.12
CA ILE A 71 0.66 3.13 -15.02
C ILE A 71 0.14 2.83 -16.43
N LYS A 72 -0.52 3.83 -17.03
CA LYS A 72 -1.09 3.72 -18.38
C LYS A 72 -0.33 4.63 -19.34
N ARG A 73 -0.15 4.16 -20.57
CA ARG A 73 0.28 4.97 -21.71
C ARG A 73 -0.90 5.17 -22.66
N TYR A 74 -1.11 6.41 -23.07
CA TYR A 74 -2.05 6.80 -24.12
C TYR A 74 -1.36 6.79 -25.48
N ASP A 75 -2.05 6.28 -26.49
CA ASP A 75 -1.66 6.46 -27.88
C ASP A 75 -2.25 7.76 -28.47
N SER A 76 -1.95 8.02 -29.74
CA SER A 76 -2.46 9.18 -30.48
C SER A 76 -3.99 9.24 -30.58
N GLU A 77 -4.67 8.10 -30.38
CA GLU A 77 -6.13 7.98 -30.39
C GLU A 77 -6.71 8.03 -28.97
N ARG A 78 -5.87 8.31 -27.95
CA ARG A 78 -6.20 8.31 -26.51
C ARG A 78 -6.70 6.96 -25.98
N THR A 79 -6.38 5.87 -26.66
CA THR A 79 -6.56 4.53 -26.09
C THR A 79 -5.44 4.28 -25.09
N SER A 80 -5.80 3.82 -23.89
CA SER A 80 -4.83 3.55 -22.82
C SER A 80 -4.43 2.08 -22.79
N LYS A 81 -3.14 1.79 -22.68
CA LYS A 81 -2.61 0.46 -22.35
C LYS A 81 -1.75 0.54 -21.10
N TYR A 82 -1.83 -0.48 -20.25
CA TYR A 82 -0.88 -0.63 -19.15
C TYR A 82 0.51 -0.89 -19.71
N ILE A 83 1.51 -0.33 -19.05
CA ILE A 83 2.93 -0.59 -19.37
C ILE A 83 3.48 -1.72 -18.50
N GLU A 84 4.76 -2.05 -18.69
CA GLU A 84 5.45 -2.96 -17.78
C GLU A 84 5.45 -2.40 -16.35
N PRO A 85 5.28 -3.26 -15.32
CA PRO A 85 5.24 -2.81 -13.94
C PRO A 85 6.51 -2.05 -13.54
N VAL A 86 6.34 -0.88 -12.96
CA VAL A 86 7.45 -0.09 -12.41
C VAL A 86 7.65 -0.46 -10.95
N TRP A 87 8.89 -0.75 -10.55
CA TRP A 87 9.20 -1.21 -9.20
C TRP A 87 9.53 -0.07 -8.25
N PHE A 88 9.09 -0.22 -6.99
CA PHE A 88 9.31 0.73 -5.91
C PHE A 88 9.81 0.02 -4.65
N THR A 89 10.60 0.75 -3.87
CA THR A 89 10.91 0.39 -2.48
C THR A 89 10.27 1.41 -1.55
N CYS A 90 9.42 0.92 -0.65
CA CYS A 90 8.81 1.71 0.41
C CYS A 90 9.61 1.51 1.69
N PHE A 91 10.12 2.59 2.27
CA PHE A 91 10.85 2.60 3.53
C PHE A 91 10.00 3.21 4.62
N PHE A 92 9.59 2.39 5.60
CA PHE A 92 8.85 2.81 6.79
C PHE A 92 9.84 3.02 7.93
N TYR A 93 9.90 4.24 8.45
CA TYR A 93 10.78 4.66 9.54
C TYR A 93 10.02 4.76 10.86
N GLY A 94 10.74 4.58 11.97
CA GLY A 94 10.14 4.66 13.31
C GLY A 94 9.05 3.61 13.52
N VAL A 95 9.27 2.38 13.05
CA VAL A 95 8.25 1.31 13.14
C VAL A 95 8.06 0.90 14.60
N ALA A 96 6.90 1.19 15.16
CA ALA A 96 6.51 0.78 16.51
C ALA A 96 5.84 -0.60 16.54
N ALA A 97 5.15 -0.98 15.45
CA ALA A 97 4.49 -2.27 15.35
C ALA A 97 4.45 -2.78 13.91
N LEU A 98 4.66 -4.09 13.75
CA LEU A 98 4.37 -4.85 12.54
C LEU A 98 3.57 -6.08 12.97
N ASN A 99 2.32 -6.17 12.54
CA ASN A 99 1.48 -7.33 12.78
C ASN A 99 1.16 -8.00 11.45
N MET A 100 1.35 -9.31 11.37
CA MET A 100 0.99 -10.10 10.19
C MET A 100 0.04 -11.21 10.62
N GLU A 101 -1.13 -11.30 10.00
CA GLU A 101 -2.04 -12.42 10.23
C GLU A 101 -1.41 -13.73 9.74
N THR A 102 -0.89 -14.53 10.66
CA THR A 102 -0.51 -15.92 10.39
C THR A 102 -1.73 -16.80 10.61
N ARG A 103 -2.57 -16.99 9.58
CA ARG A 103 -3.46 -18.16 9.63
C ARG A 103 -2.56 -19.40 9.68
N ARG A 104 -2.74 -20.25 10.71
CA ARG A 104 -2.22 -21.62 10.72
C ARG A 104 -2.78 -22.30 9.48
N LEU A 105 -1.95 -22.42 8.45
CA LEU A 105 -2.27 -23.20 7.28
C LEU A 105 -2.39 -24.65 7.78
N ASP A 106 -3.56 -25.25 7.59
CA ASP A 106 -3.68 -26.70 7.66
C ASP A 106 -2.66 -27.25 6.64
N PRO A 107 -1.67 -28.06 7.06
CA PRO A 107 -0.64 -28.59 6.15
C PRO A 107 -1.22 -29.30 4.92
N ALA A 108 -2.46 -29.83 5.02
CA ALA A 108 -3.16 -30.47 3.91
C ALA A 108 -3.81 -29.49 2.91
N ASN A 109 -4.02 -28.23 3.30
CA ASN A 109 -4.59 -27.14 2.50
C ASN A 109 -3.63 -25.93 2.50
N ASN A 110 -2.32 -26.17 2.49
CA ASN A 110 -1.33 -25.13 2.45
C ASN A 110 -1.09 -24.71 0.99
N PRO A 111 -1.69 -23.62 0.47
CA PRO A 111 -1.38 -23.12 -0.87
C PRO A 111 0.09 -22.73 -1.02
N LEU A 112 0.79 -22.42 0.09
CA LEU A 112 2.23 -22.13 0.11
C LEU A 112 3.11 -23.40 0.13
N ALA A 113 2.53 -24.60 0.06
CA ALA A 113 3.29 -25.84 -0.12
C ALA A 113 3.60 -26.12 -1.61
N GLY A 114 3.02 -25.34 -2.52
CA GLY A 114 3.43 -25.25 -3.92
C GLY A 114 4.29 -24.00 -4.11
N ASP A 115 5.37 -24.16 -4.88
CA ASP A 115 6.40 -23.17 -5.18
C ASP A 115 5.89 -21.72 -5.42
N ASP A 116 6.60 -20.74 -4.83
CA ASP A 116 6.67 -19.32 -5.23
C ASP A 116 5.35 -18.61 -5.60
N GLU A 117 4.33 -18.68 -4.74
CA GLU A 117 3.18 -17.77 -4.89
C GLU A 117 3.58 -16.32 -4.55
N SER A 118 3.62 -15.48 -5.57
CA SER A 118 3.82 -14.02 -5.47
C SER A 118 2.74 -13.39 -4.58
N VAL A 119 3.16 -12.62 -3.57
CA VAL A 119 2.23 -11.87 -2.71
C VAL A 119 1.75 -10.64 -3.46
N ILE A 120 0.46 -10.53 -3.72
CA ILE A 120 -0.13 -9.40 -4.46
C ILE A 120 -0.77 -8.42 -3.47
N PHE A 121 -0.48 -7.13 -3.64
CA PHE A 121 -1.10 -6.03 -2.92
C PHE A 121 -2.48 -5.75 -3.49
N LEU A 122 -3.52 -5.89 -2.66
CA LEU A 122 -4.89 -5.67 -3.09
C LEU A 122 -5.37 -4.27 -2.72
N GLU A 123 -5.27 -3.90 -1.46
CA GLU A 123 -5.76 -2.61 -0.98
C GLU A 123 -5.06 -2.23 0.31
N SER A 124 -5.06 -0.93 0.61
CA SER A 124 -4.57 -0.41 1.88
C SER A 124 -5.50 0.60 2.52
N GLU A 125 -5.43 0.68 3.84
CA GLU A 125 -6.05 1.70 4.65
C GLU A 125 -5.01 2.46 5.45
N ILE A 126 -5.03 3.78 5.30
CA ILE A 126 -4.23 4.72 6.06
C ILE A 126 -5.00 5.05 7.34
N ASN A 127 -4.32 5.02 8.47
CA ASN A 127 -4.80 5.49 9.77
C ASN A 127 -6.10 4.84 10.31
N SER A 128 -6.49 3.65 9.82
CA SER A 128 -7.69 2.96 10.33
C SER A 128 -7.51 2.25 11.68
N LEU A 129 -6.29 2.19 12.22
CA LEU A 129 -5.95 1.55 13.51
C LEU A 129 -5.99 2.53 14.69
N ASN A 130 -7.12 3.22 14.89
CA ASN A 130 -7.24 4.35 15.83
C ASN A 130 -6.78 4.04 17.27
N ASP A 131 -7.13 2.87 17.80
CA ASP A 131 -6.78 2.47 19.17
C ASP A 131 -5.27 2.26 19.31
N ASP A 132 -4.66 1.55 18.36
CA ASP A 132 -3.21 1.31 18.36
C ASP A 132 -2.44 2.63 18.13
N LEU A 133 -2.91 3.48 17.21
CA LEU A 133 -2.32 4.80 16.99
C LEU A 133 -2.31 5.64 18.25
N SER A 134 -3.45 5.71 18.96
CA SER A 134 -3.57 6.45 20.22
C SER A 134 -2.63 5.89 21.29
N HIS A 135 -2.51 4.56 21.36
CA HIS A 135 -1.60 3.88 22.29
C HIS A 135 -0.14 4.25 22.04
N TYR A 136 0.35 4.07 20.81
CA TYR A 136 1.76 4.32 20.48
C TYR A 136 2.11 5.82 20.53
N SER A 137 1.19 6.69 20.11
CA SER A 137 1.43 8.14 20.15
C SER A 137 1.55 8.65 21.59
N SER A 138 0.73 8.11 22.51
CA SER A 138 0.82 8.41 23.94
C SER A 138 2.08 7.84 24.59
N LEU A 139 2.46 6.61 24.23
CA LEU A 139 3.62 5.92 24.81
C LEU A 139 4.95 6.60 24.45
N TYR A 140 5.10 7.03 23.20
CA TYR A 140 6.35 7.60 22.69
C TYR A 140 6.32 9.13 22.60
N ASN A 141 5.16 9.77 22.82
CA ASN A 141 4.96 11.21 22.66
C ASN A 141 5.40 11.70 21.26
N GLU A 142 4.99 10.95 20.24
CA GLU A 142 5.30 11.17 18.81
C GLU A 142 4.06 10.90 17.96
N GLU A 143 3.96 11.53 16.79
CA GLU A 143 2.86 11.28 15.84
C GLU A 143 3.15 10.03 15.01
N PHE A 144 2.24 9.06 15.06
CA PHE A 144 2.31 7.84 14.27
C PHE A 144 1.24 7.81 13.17
N CYS A 145 1.58 7.15 12.07
CA CYS A 145 0.68 6.71 11.03
C CYS A 145 0.52 5.19 11.08
N SER A 146 -0.60 4.69 10.54
CA SER A 146 -0.80 3.26 10.33
C SER A 146 -1.10 2.95 8.88
N LEU A 147 -0.59 1.83 8.39
CA LEU A 147 -0.95 1.25 7.10
C LEU A 147 -1.43 -0.18 7.33
N LEU A 148 -2.69 -0.45 7.02
CA LEU A 148 -3.25 -1.79 6.97
C LEU A 148 -3.29 -2.23 5.50
N VAL A 149 -2.61 -3.33 5.16
CA VAL A 149 -2.53 -3.84 3.79
C VAL A 149 -3.20 -5.21 3.71
N LYS A 150 -3.97 -5.41 2.65
CA LYS A 150 -4.57 -6.69 2.29
C LYS A 150 -3.87 -7.30 1.10
N THR A 151 -3.66 -8.61 1.15
CA THR A 151 -2.91 -9.34 0.12
C THR A 151 -3.69 -10.50 -0.50
N LEU A 152 -3.21 -10.98 -1.66
CA LEU A 152 -3.59 -12.23 -2.35
C LEU A 152 -2.31 -13.05 -2.63
N PRO A 153 -2.39 -14.37 -2.94
CA PRO A 153 -3.57 -15.25 -2.99
C PRO A 153 -4.06 -15.68 -1.60
N VAL A 154 -3.17 -15.70 -0.61
CA VAL A 154 -3.57 -15.87 0.79
C VAL A 154 -4.03 -14.52 1.30
N GLN A 155 -5.33 -14.36 1.54
CA GLN A 155 -5.88 -13.17 2.19
C GLN A 155 -5.30 -13.01 3.60
N ARG A 156 -4.15 -12.34 3.66
CA ARG A 156 -3.50 -11.92 4.89
C ARG A 156 -3.59 -10.41 4.95
N ASN A 157 -3.98 -9.96 6.13
CA ASN A 157 -3.82 -8.57 6.50
C ASN A 157 -2.50 -8.46 7.22
N PHE A 158 -1.71 -7.45 6.87
CA PHE A 158 -0.65 -7.00 7.73
C PHE A 158 -0.81 -5.52 8.00
N SER A 159 -0.45 -5.10 9.21
CA SER A 159 -0.45 -3.71 9.61
C SER A 159 0.92 -3.26 10.06
N ILE A 160 1.23 -2.01 9.72
CA ILE A 160 2.45 -1.32 10.07
C ILE A 160 2.05 -0.05 10.81
N ILE A 161 2.68 0.22 11.96
CA ILE A 161 2.58 1.49 12.68
C ILE A 161 3.96 2.13 12.69
N PHE A 162 4.08 3.32 12.14
CA PHE A 162 5.34 3.96 11.78
C PHE A 162 5.21 5.49 11.85
N THR A 163 6.33 6.21 11.87
CA THR A 163 6.31 7.68 11.97
C THR A 163 6.44 8.35 10.60
N ASN A 164 7.14 7.72 9.65
CA ASN A 164 7.24 8.22 8.29
C ASN A 164 7.38 7.10 7.25
N VAL A 165 6.96 7.36 6.01
CA VAL A 165 7.23 6.49 4.86
C VAL A 165 7.85 7.30 3.73
N ILE A 166 8.86 6.72 3.09
CA ILE A 166 9.44 7.22 1.83
C ILE A 166 9.22 6.16 0.76
N VAL A 167 8.76 6.56 -0.43
CA VAL A 167 8.52 5.66 -1.55
C VAL A 167 9.41 6.06 -2.71
N GLU A 168 10.36 5.19 -3.05
CA GLU A 168 11.34 5.45 -4.09
C GLU A 168 11.17 4.45 -5.26
N PRO A 169 11.06 4.92 -6.52
CA PRO A 169 11.17 4.03 -7.67
C PRO A 169 12.59 3.45 -7.76
N GLU A 170 12.71 2.23 -8.28
CA GLU A 170 14.03 1.62 -8.54
C GLU A 170 14.84 2.36 -9.61
N GLU A 171 14.15 3.02 -10.53
CA GLU A 171 14.75 3.88 -11.55
C GLU A 171 14.21 5.33 -11.43
N PRO A 172 14.75 6.15 -10.51
CA PRO A 172 14.22 7.49 -10.25
C PRO A 172 14.19 8.42 -11.47
N ALA A 173 15.25 8.41 -12.27
CA ALA A 173 15.31 9.26 -13.45
C ALA A 173 14.28 8.86 -14.51
N ALA A 174 14.08 7.55 -14.73
CA ALA A 174 13.10 7.05 -15.69
C ALA A 174 11.66 7.33 -15.23
N PHE A 175 11.39 7.13 -13.94
CA PHE A 175 10.08 7.41 -13.36
C PHE A 175 9.72 8.90 -13.41
N GLU A 176 10.67 9.81 -13.13
CA GLU A 176 10.42 11.25 -13.24
C GLU A 176 10.12 11.68 -14.68
N LEU A 177 10.82 11.12 -15.67
CA LEU A 177 10.50 11.37 -17.08
C LEU A 177 9.09 10.89 -17.42
N LEU A 178 8.71 9.71 -16.93
CA LEU A 178 7.37 9.15 -17.12
C LEU A 178 6.30 10.04 -16.50
N ARG A 179 6.50 10.45 -15.25
CA ARG A 179 5.56 11.27 -14.46
C ARG A 179 5.25 12.62 -15.11
N HIS A 180 6.21 13.17 -15.85
CA HIS A 180 6.07 14.46 -16.53
C HIS A 180 5.66 14.35 -18.01
N HIS A 181 5.57 13.15 -18.56
CA HIS A 181 5.23 12.96 -19.97
C HIS A 181 3.71 12.89 -20.16
N ASN A 182 3.16 13.73 -21.04
CA ASN A 182 1.71 13.88 -21.29
C ASN A 182 1.02 12.62 -21.84
N ASP A 183 1.80 11.61 -22.24
CA ASP A 183 1.30 10.36 -22.79
C ASP A 183 1.10 9.32 -21.70
N TYR A 184 1.45 9.62 -20.45
CA TYR A 184 1.33 8.68 -19.34
C TYR A 184 0.35 9.19 -18.29
N HIS A 185 -0.43 8.26 -17.74
CA HIS A 185 -1.21 8.49 -16.54
C HIS A 185 -0.59 7.70 -15.39
N VAL A 186 -0.14 8.44 -14.38
CA VAL A 186 0.34 7.91 -13.12
C VAL A 186 -0.73 8.14 -12.06
N PRO A 187 -1.31 7.09 -11.45
CA PRO A 187 -2.48 7.20 -10.57
C PRO A 187 -2.08 7.63 -9.14
N LEU A 188 -1.40 8.78 -9.00
CA LEU A 188 -1.07 9.35 -7.69
C LEU A 188 -2.31 9.98 -7.06
N PHE A 189 -2.45 9.82 -5.74
CA PHE A 189 -3.48 10.51 -4.98
C PHE A 189 -3.07 11.97 -4.73
N SER A 190 -3.96 12.92 -5.03
CA SER A 190 -3.74 14.37 -4.87
C SER A 190 -4.57 14.97 -3.76
#